data_AF-A0A0B7ADS2-F1
#
_entry.id   AF-A0A0B7ADS2-F1
#
_cell.length_a   1.000
_cell.length_b   1.000
_cell.length_c   1.000
_cell.angle_alpha   90.00
_cell.angle_beta   90.00
_cell.angle_gamma   90.00
#
_symmetry.space_group_name_H-M   'P 1'
#
loop_
_entity.id
_entity.type
_entity.pdbx_description
1 polymer ?
#
loop_
_entity_poly.entity_id
_entity_poly.type
_entity_poly.pdbx_seq_one_letter_code
_entity_poly.pdbx_strand_id
1 'polypeptide(L)'
;KQWRKKCGDIYSLYLGRSLVVVMNGYELVKEALVKNGDACSDRPYVYFDAATGAVGRGISFSSGATWKEQRAVTLNILRILGANRNT
;
A
#
# COMPACT_ATOMS: atom_id res chain seq x y z
N LYS A 1 -1.37 12.30 -15.49
CA LYS A 1 -0.61 13.50 -15.98
C LYS A 1 -1.46 14.76 -16.11
N GLN A 2 -2.67 14.73 -16.69
CA GLN A 2 -3.48 15.95 -16.86
C GLN A 2 -3.83 16.66 -15.54
N TRP A 3 -4.26 15.90 -14.52
CA TRP A 3 -4.54 16.42 -13.19
C TRP A 3 -3.33 17.06 -12.52
N ARG A 4 -2.18 16.40 -12.56
CA ARG A 4 -0.90 16.95 -12.06
C ARG A 4 -0.56 18.32 -12.67
N LYS A 5 -0.80 18.50 -13.97
CA LYS A 5 -0.54 19.79 -14.64
C LYS A 5 -1.45 20.91 -14.14
N LYS A 6 -2.68 20.60 -13.71
CA LYS A 6 -3.68 21.59 -13.27
C LYS A 6 -3.62 21.86 -11.78
N CYS A 7 -3.37 20.83 -10.97
CA CYS A 7 -3.51 20.88 -9.51
C CYS A 7 -2.15 20.78 -8.78
N GLY A 8 -1.05 20.53 -9.50
CA GLY A 8 0.27 20.37 -8.91
C GLY A 8 0.59 18.92 -8.51
N ASP A 9 1.66 18.78 -7.72
CA ASP A 9 2.21 17.48 -7.34
C ASP A 9 1.39 16.77 -6.25
N ILE A 10 0.72 17.54 -5.39
CA ILE A 10 -0.23 17.02 -4.39
C ILE A 10 -1.60 17.61 -4.67
N TYR A 11 -2.60 16.74 -4.76
CA TYR A 11 -4.00 17.17 -4.82
C TYR A 11 -4.91 16.12 -4.20
N SER A 12 -6.10 16.53 -3.81
CA SER A 12 -7.12 15.62 -3.28
C SER A 12 -8.27 15.45 -4.26
N LEU A 13 -8.88 14.26 -4.22
CA LEU A 13 -10.05 13.89 -4.99
C LEU A 13 -11.04 13.20 -4.06
N TYR A 14 -12.34 13.43 -4.27
CA TYR A 14 -13.37 12.63 -3.64
C TYR A 14 -13.72 11.45 -4.55
N LEU A 15 -13.47 10.23 -4.06
CA LEU A 15 -13.96 9.00 -4.67
C LEU A 15 -15.23 8.57 -3.91
N GLY A 16 -16.39 8.97 -4.42
CA GLY A 16 -17.65 8.82 -3.70
C GLY A 16 -17.62 9.65 -2.41
N ARG A 17 -17.69 8.98 -1.25
CA ARG A 17 -17.62 9.61 0.08
C ARG A 17 -16.21 9.63 0.67
N SER A 18 -15.23 9.01 -0.01
CA SER A 18 -13.86 8.86 0.50
C SER A 18 -12.96 9.94 -0.09
N LEU A 19 -12.27 10.68 0.77
CA LEU A 19 -11.23 11.62 0.36
C LEU A 19 -9.94 10.84 0.07
N VAL A 20 -9.39 11.03 -1.13
CA VAL A 20 -8.14 10.42 -1.57
C VAL A 20 -7.13 11.51 -1.89
N VAL A 21 -5.96 11.42 -1.28
CA VAL A 21 -4.83 12.32 -1.57
C VAL A 21 -3.93 11.65 -2.59
N VAL A 22 -3.70 12.34 -3.71
CA VAL A 22 -2.83 11.87 -4.80
C VAL A 22 -1.51 12.63 -4.74
N MET A 23 -0.43 11.85 -4.66
CA MET A 23 0.95 12.31 -4.58
C MET A 23 1.69 11.96 -5.88
N ASN A 24 2.30 12.95 -6.52
CA ASN A 24 2.99 12.80 -7.80
C ASN A 24 4.46 13.23 -7.66
N GLY A 25 5.34 12.54 -8.39
CA GLY A 25 6.77 12.83 -8.39
C GLY A 25 7.56 11.86 -7.52
N TYR A 26 8.77 11.51 -7.95
CA TYR A 26 9.58 10.48 -7.30
C TYR A 26 9.99 10.87 -5.89
N GLU A 27 10.51 12.09 -5.69
CA GLU A 27 10.96 12.55 -4.36
C GLU A 27 9.83 12.54 -3.34
N LEU A 28 8.65 13.03 -3.73
CA LEU A 28 7.49 13.08 -2.86
C LEU A 28 6.98 11.69 -2.49
N VAL A 29 6.92 10.77 -3.46
CA VAL A 29 6.52 9.37 -3.22
C VAL A 29 7.55 8.66 -2.35
N LYS A 30 8.85 8.91 -2.55
CA LYS A 30 9.93 8.36 -1.73
C LYS A 30 9.86 8.89 -0.30
N GLU A 31 9.61 10.18 -0.12
CA GLU A 31 9.43 10.77 1.20
C GLU A 31 8.25 10.15 1.94
N ALA A 32 7.09 10.03 1.29
CA ALA A 32 5.90 9.44 1.89
C ALA A 32 6.05 7.95 2.21
N LEU A 33 6.49 7.14 1.23
CA LEU A 33 6.48 5.67 1.36
C LEU A 33 7.73 5.08 2.01
N VAL A 34 8.86 5.79 1.97
CA VAL A 34 10.14 5.30 2.52
C VAL A 34 10.49 6.02 3.81
N LYS A 35 10.58 7.37 3.79
CA LYS A 35 10.97 8.12 4.99
C LYS A 35 9.86 8.10 6.05
N ASN A 36 8.61 8.30 5.61
CA ASN A 36 7.42 8.31 6.48
C ASN A 36 6.61 7.00 6.36
N GLY A 37 7.29 5.90 6.03
CA GLY A 37 6.64 4.63 5.68
C GLY A 37 5.68 4.10 6.74
N ASP A 38 5.94 4.33 8.04
CA ASP A 38 5.04 3.88 9.11
C ASP A 38 3.67 4.57 9.04
N ALA A 39 3.63 5.88 8.75
CA ALA A 39 2.39 6.63 8.62
C ALA A 39 1.59 6.27 7.35
N CYS A 40 2.28 5.79 6.31
CA CYS A 40 1.69 5.39 5.03
C CYS A 40 1.63 3.86 4.82
N SER A 41 1.83 3.08 5.88
CA SER A 41 1.93 1.61 5.79
C SER A 41 0.58 0.90 5.69
N ASP A 42 -0.49 1.57 6.12
CA ASP A 42 -1.83 1.02 6.22
C ASP A 42 -2.45 0.70 4.84
N ARG A 43 -3.52 -0.10 4.84
CA ARG A 43 -4.28 -0.49 3.65
C ARG A 43 -5.70 0.04 3.75
N PRO A 44 -6.06 1.08 2.97
CA PRO A 44 -7.43 1.59 2.99
C PRO A 44 -8.37 0.55 2.39
N TYR A 45 -9.63 0.58 2.84
CA TYR A 45 -10.69 -0.25 2.28
C TYR A 45 -10.85 0.01 0.77
N VAL A 46 -10.85 -1.07 -0.01
CA VAL A 46 -11.10 -1.04 -1.45
C VAL A 46 -12.21 -2.03 -1.79
N TYR A 47 -13.07 -1.69 -2.75
CA TYR A 47 -14.19 -2.56 -3.16
C TYR A 47 -13.73 -3.96 -3.59
N PHE A 48 -12.52 -4.08 -4.14
CA PHE A 48 -11.95 -5.36 -4.51
C PHE A 48 -11.73 -6.28 -3.30
N ASP A 49 -11.31 -5.73 -2.16
CA ASP A 49 -11.12 -6.48 -0.92
C ASP A 49 -12.46 -7.04 -0.41
N ALA A 50 -13.53 -6.25 -0.49
CA ALA A 50 -14.89 -6.71 -0.19
C ALA A 50 -15.37 -7.83 -1.10
N ALA A 51 -15.04 -7.77 -2.39
CA ALA A 51 -15.39 -8.82 -3.34
C ALA A 51 -14.72 -10.16 -3.03
N THR A 52 -13.60 -10.17 -2.29
CA THR A 52 -12.94 -11.42 -1.89
C THR A 52 -13.68 -12.21 -0.81
N GLY A 53 -14.62 -11.58 -0.09
CA GLY A 53 -15.26 -12.15 1.10
C GLY A 53 -14.33 -12.26 2.32
N ALA A 54 -13.10 -11.74 2.23
CA ALA A 54 -12.07 -11.83 3.26
C ALA A 54 -11.49 -10.43 3.60
N VAL A 55 -12.38 -9.46 3.80
CA VAL A 55 -12.03 -8.05 4.04
C VAL A 55 -10.98 -7.91 5.14
N GLY A 56 -9.90 -7.18 4.82
CA GLY A 56 -8.82 -6.89 5.75
C GLY A 56 -7.99 -8.11 6.16
N ARG A 57 -8.06 -9.22 5.42
CA ARG A 57 -7.30 -10.45 5.70
C ARG A 57 -6.20 -10.71 4.67
N GLY A 58 -5.28 -11.58 5.05
CA GLY A 58 -4.14 -11.99 4.22
C GLY A 58 -3.09 -10.88 4.07
N ILE A 59 -2.10 -11.13 3.22
CA ILE A 59 -0.89 -10.28 3.16
C ILE A 59 -1.13 -8.97 2.37
N SER A 60 -2.10 -8.98 1.45
CA SER A 60 -2.36 -7.85 0.56
C SER A 60 -3.19 -6.75 1.19
N PHE A 61 -4.22 -7.12 1.98
CA PHE A 61 -5.24 -6.19 2.48
C PHE A 61 -5.28 -6.06 4.01
N SER A 62 -4.60 -6.92 4.78
CA SER A 62 -4.47 -6.71 6.23
C SER A 62 -3.52 -5.56 6.57
N SER A 63 -3.60 -5.06 7.80
CA SER A 63 -2.73 -4.00 8.32
C SER A 63 -2.43 -4.16 9.80
N GLY A 64 -1.53 -3.33 10.34
CA GLY A 64 -1.12 -3.38 11.74
C GLY A 64 -0.30 -4.63 12.10
N ALA A 65 -0.48 -5.13 13.33
CA ALA A 65 0.28 -6.26 13.86
C ALA A 65 0.07 -7.55 13.06
N THR A 66 -1.17 -7.84 12.68
CA THR A 66 -1.53 -9.04 11.89
C THR A 66 -0.77 -9.10 10.57
N TRP A 67 -0.68 -7.96 9.86
CA TRP A 67 0.09 -7.89 8.62
C TRP A 67 1.59 -8.10 8.84
N LYS A 68 2.15 -7.51 9.90
CA LYS A 68 3.58 -7.64 10.24
C LYS A 68 3.95 -9.11 10.51
N GLU A 69 3.12 -9.82 11.27
CA GLU A 69 3.30 -11.25 11.57
C GLU A 69 3.19 -12.10 10.31
N GLN A 70 2.11 -11.96 9.55
CA GLN A 70 1.89 -12.72 8.31
C GLN A 70 3.02 -12.50 7.31
N ARG A 71 3.45 -11.25 7.10
CA ARG A 71 4.55 -10.91 6.22
C ARG A 71 5.86 -11.57 6.65
N ALA A 72 6.17 -11.55 7.95
CA ALA A 72 7.40 -12.15 8.47
C ALA A 72 7.43 -13.67 8.24
N VAL A 73 6.33 -14.35 8.55
CA VAL A 73 6.18 -15.80 8.34
C VAL A 73 6.26 -16.15 6.85
N THR A 74 5.52 -15.45 5.99
CA THR A 74 5.52 -15.74 4.55
C THR A 74 6.89 -15.48 3.92
N LEU A 75 7.58 -14.40 4.28
CA LEU A 75 8.94 -14.16 3.78
C LEU A 75 9.91 -15.26 4.22
N ASN A 76 9.76 -15.80 5.43
CA ASN A 76 10.57 -16.91 5.88
C ASN A 76 10.32 -18.18 5.05
N ILE A 77 9.04 -18.53 4.83
CA ILE A 77 8.65 -19.67 4.01
C ILE A 77 9.18 -19.52 2.57
N LEU A 78 9.00 -18.34 1.96
CA LEU A 78 9.48 -18.07 0.61
C LEU A 78 11.01 -18.22 0.48
N ARG A 79 11.77 -17.83 1.51
CA ARG A 79 13.23 -18.04 1.55
C ARG A 79 13.58 -19.53 1.62
N ILE A 80 12.90 -20.30 2.45
CA ILE A 80 13.09 -21.76 2.55
C ILE A 80 12.78 -22.44 1.21
N LEU A 81 11.76 -21.98 0.51
CA LEU A 81 11.39 -22.47 -0.82
C LEU A 81 12.32 -21.99 -1.95
N GLY A 82 13.34 -21.19 -1.65
CA GLY A 82 14.36 -20.79 -2.62
C GLY A 82 14.04 -19.54 -3.43
N ALA A 83 13.00 -18.77 -3.09
CA ALA A 83 12.67 -17.51 -3.77
C ALA A 83 13.75 -16.42 -3.63
N ASN A 84 14.71 -16.58 -2.70
CA ASN A 84 15.85 -15.69 -2.50
C ASN A 84 17.17 -16.28 -3.06
N ARG A 85 17.11 -17.30 -3.91
CA ARG A 85 18.28 -17.75 -4.66
C ARG A 85 18.47 -16.80 -5.83
N ASN A 86 19.16 -15.70 -5.58
CA ASN A 86 19.72 -14.88 -6.65
C ASN A 86 20.65 -15.78 -7.49
N THR A 87 20.25 -16.02 -8.74
CA THR A 87 21.21 -15.97 -9.86
C THR A 87 21.95 -14.65 -9.87
#